data_AF-A0A521SHZ2-F1
#
_entry.id   AF-A0A521SHZ2-F1
#
_cell.length_a   1.000
_cell.length_b   1.000
_cell.length_c   1.000
_cell.angle_alpha   90.00
_cell.angle_beta   90.00
_cell.angle_gamma   90.00
#
_symmetry.space_group_name_H-M   'P 1'
#
loop_
_entity.id
_entity.type
_entity.pdbx_description
1 polymer ?
#
loop_
_entity_poly.entity_id
_entity_poly.type
_entity_poly.pdbx_seq_one_letter_code
_entity_poly.pdbx_strand_id
1 'polypeptide(L)'
;MSGAWRRRLGSIVLAGVIFGGGAGCSRDMQEQPSFQPQEAPRLHSPEGSIPQKSRSVLLTLPTPTPERITRGAALFEINCSHCHGKVGLGDGPVGRHLVLPPFNLRADPTQRRPAEEIYTIVTDGRVVMP
;
A
#
# COMPACT_ATOMS: atom_id res chain seq x y z
N MET A 1 -37.79 41.18 37.24
CA MET A 1 -37.67 39.74 37.60
C MET A 1 -37.89 38.76 36.42
N SER A 2 -37.84 39.21 35.15
CA SER A 2 -38.27 38.40 33.98
C SER A 2 -37.15 37.74 33.15
N GLY A 3 -35.87 38.06 33.40
CA GLY A 3 -34.74 37.61 32.56
C GLY A 3 -34.07 36.29 32.98
N ALA A 4 -34.30 35.80 34.20
CA ALA A 4 -33.67 34.57 34.70
C ALA A 4 -34.32 33.30 34.12
N TRP A 5 -35.62 33.33 33.84
CA TRP A 5 -36.37 32.21 33.31
C TRP A 5 -36.05 31.93 31.84
N ARG A 6 -35.91 32.98 31.01
CA ARG A 6 -35.50 32.84 29.59
C ARG A 6 -34.10 32.24 29.43
N ARG A 7 -33.16 32.61 30.31
CA ARG A 7 -31.78 32.07 30.31
C ARG A 7 -31.73 30.60 30.76
N ARG A 8 -32.54 30.22 31.75
CA ARG A 8 -32.66 28.82 32.20
C ARG A 8 -33.33 27.93 31.15
N LEU A 9 -34.40 28.40 30.51
CA LEU A 9 -35.06 27.68 29.41
C LEU A 9 -34.13 27.48 28.21
N GLY A 10 -33.38 28.52 27.79
CA GLY A 10 -32.40 28.40 26.71
C GLY A 10 -31.28 27.39 27.01
N SER A 11 -30.82 27.34 28.27
CA SER A 11 -29.78 26.39 28.70
C SER A 11 -30.29 24.95 28.75
N ILE A 12 -31.54 24.72 29.13
CA ILE A 12 -32.18 23.39 29.15
C ILE A 12 -32.42 22.86 27.73
N VAL A 13 -32.87 23.71 26.81
CA VAL A 13 -33.07 23.33 25.40
C VAL A 13 -31.74 22.99 24.73
N LEU A 14 -30.69 23.79 24.95
CA LEU A 14 -29.36 23.52 24.40
C LEU A 14 -28.76 22.22 24.95
N ALA A 15 -28.93 21.95 26.26
CA ALA A 15 -28.51 20.69 26.87
C ALA A 15 -29.30 19.48 26.32
N GLY A 16 -30.61 19.63 26.09
CA GLY A 16 -31.44 18.57 25.50
C GLY A 16 -31.03 18.18 24.08
N VAL A 17 -30.57 19.14 23.26
CA VAL A 17 -30.07 18.87 21.90
C VAL A 17 -28.71 18.16 21.94
N ILE A 18 -27.82 18.54 22.86
CA ILE A 18 -26.49 17.93 23.01
C ILE A 18 -26.59 16.48 23.51
N PHE A 19 -27.49 16.19 24.44
CA PHE A 19 -27.69 14.83 24.96
C PHE A 19 -28.65 13.97 24.12
N GLY A 20 -29.58 14.57 23.37
CA GLY A 20 -30.52 13.84 22.51
C GLY A 20 -29.99 13.45 21.13
N GLY A 21 -28.89 14.07 20.66
CA GLY A 21 -28.30 13.80 19.34
C GLY A 21 -27.64 12.43 19.17
N GLY A 22 -27.41 11.69 20.26
CA GLY A 22 -26.76 10.37 20.22
C GLY A 22 -27.68 9.19 19.88
N ALA A 23 -29.00 9.35 19.98
CA ALA A 23 -29.97 8.27 19.80
C ALA A 23 -30.37 8.01 18.33
N GLY A 24 -29.93 8.85 17.39
CA GLY A 24 -30.30 8.77 15.96
C GLY A 24 -29.29 8.05 15.07
N CYS A 25 -28.12 7.66 15.58
CA CYS A 25 -27.13 6.92 14.80
C CYS A 25 -27.32 5.42 15.02
N SER A 26 -28.17 4.77 14.22
CA SER A 26 -28.23 3.32 14.20
C SER A 26 -26.88 2.76 13.74
N ARG A 27 -26.36 1.77 14.47
CA ARG A 27 -25.19 0.98 14.04
C ARG A 27 -25.58 -0.22 13.18
N ASP A 28 -26.84 -0.25 12.78
CA ASP A 28 -27.36 -1.26 11.88
C ASP A 28 -26.61 -1.18 10.56
N MET A 29 -26.16 -2.32 10.05
CA MET A 29 -25.33 -2.45 8.85
C MET A 29 -23.96 -1.74 8.89
N GLN A 30 -23.47 -1.25 10.05
CA GLN A 30 -22.08 -0.78 10.19
C GLN A 30 -21.10 -1.95 10.05
N GLU A 31 -21.44 -3.09 10.65
CA GLU A 31 -20.76 -4.37 10.48
C GLU A 31 -21.72 -5.30 9.73
N GLN A 32 -21.31 -5.74 8.55
CA GLN A 32 -22.12 -6.60 7.70
C GLN A 32 -21.65 -8.06 7.85
N PRO A 33 -22.52 -9.06 7.60
CA PRO A 33 -22.10 -10.47 7.60
C PRO A 33 -21.06 -10.85 6.53
N SER A 34 -20.80 -9.96 5.56
CA SER A 34 -19.81 -10.16 4.50
C SER A 34 -18.46 -9.55 4.87
N PHE A 35 -17.38 -10.29 4.62
CA PHE A 35 -16.02 -9.80 4.81
C PHE A 35 -15.60 -8.76 3.76
N GLN A 36 -15.05 -7.65 4.23
CA GLN A 36 -14.38 -6.68 3.36
C GLN A 36 -13.02 -7.22 2.88
N PRO A 37 -12.46 -6.71 1.76
CA PRO A 37 -11.21 -7.23 1.18
C PRO A 37 -10.01 -7.27 2.12
N GLN A 38 -10.00 -6.45 3.18
CA GLN A 38 -8.91 -6.36 4.16
C GLN A 38 -9.38 -6.67 5.59
N GLU A 39 -10.60 -7.16 5.76
CA GLU A 39 -11.15 -7.56 7.06
C GLU A 39 -10.56 -8.90 7.52
N ALA A 40 -10.44 -9.07 8.84
CA ALA A 40 -10.04 -10.36 9.39
C ALA A 40 -11.25 -11.32 9.41
N PRO A 41 -11.07 -12.62 9.11
CA PRO A 41 -9.84 -13.28 8.70
C PRO A 41 -9.53 -13.05 7.21
N ARG A 42 -8.29 -12.64 6.90
CA ARG A 42 -7.82 -12.56 5.52
C ARG A 42 -7.58 -13.98 4.99
N LEU A 43 -8.56 -14.51 4.27
CA LEU A 43 -8.45 -15.82 3.63
C LEU A 43 -7.52 -15.70 2.42
N HIS A 44 -6.36 -16.36 2.49
CA HIS A 44 -5.50 -16.54 1.33
C HIS A 44 -6.07 -17.61 0.41
N SER A 45 -5.75 -17.52 -0.88
CA SER A 45 -6.05 -18.59 -1.82
C SER A 45 -5.39 -19.89 -1.35
N PRO A 46 -6.05 -21.06 -1.46
CA PRO A 46 -5.44 -22.34 -1.14
C PRO A 46 -4.14 -22.54 -1.90
N GLU A 47 -3.16 -23.17 -1.27
CA GLU A 47 -1.87 -23.46 -1.91
C GLU A 47 -2.07 -24.31 -3.18
N GLY A 48 -1.36 -23.96 -4.25
CA GLY A 48 -1.47 -24.62 -5.55
C GLY A 48 -2.72 -24.24 -6.37
N SER A 49 -3.62 -23.39 -5.85
CA SER A 49 -4.76 -22.92 -6.64
C SER A 49 -4.32 -22.01 -7.79
N ILE A 50 -4.87 -22.25 -8.99
CA ILE A 50 -4.61 -21.45 -10.18
C ILE A 50 -5.81 -20.53 -10.42
N PRO A 51 -5.66 -19.19 -10.27
CA PRO A 51 -6.76 -18.27 -10.52
C PRO A 51 -7.12 -18.25 -12.01
N GLN A 52 -8.42 -18.22 -12.32
CA GLN A 52 -8.91 -18.10 -13.71
C GLN A 52 -8.48 -16.79 -14.38
N LYS A 53 -8.19 -15.76 -13.57
CA LYS A 53 -7.73 -14.43 -13.99
C LYS A 53 -6.56 -13.99 -13.12
N SER A 54 -5.37 -14.56 -13.31
CA SER A 54 -4.12 -14.02 -12.73
C SER A 54 -3.49 -12.95 -13.61
N ARG A 55 -2.64 -12.14 -12.99
CA ARG A 55 -1.56 -11.45 -13.69
C ARG A 55 -0.76 -12.49 -14.46
N SER A 56 -0.63 -12.33 -15.77
CA SER A 56 0.18 -13.24 -16.59
C SER A 56 1.63 -13.20 -16.09
N VAL A 57 2.20 -14.39 -15.82
CA VAL A 57 3.65 -14.53 -15.77
C VAL A 57 4.15 -14.20 -17.17
N LEU A 58 5.08 -13.24 -17.27
CA LEU A 58 5.64 -12.87 -18.56
C LEU A 58 6.44 -14.07 -19.09
N LEU A 59 5.91 -14.78 -20.08
CA LEU A 59 6.63 -15.85 -20.79
C LEU A 59 7.75 -15.29 -21.69
N THR A 60 7.70 -13.99 -21.98
CA THR A 60 8.69 -13.29 -22.77
C THR A 60 8.80 -11.86 -22.25
N LEU A 61 10.03 -11.36 -22.16
CA LEU A 61 10.25 -9.98 -21.74
C LEU A 61 9.70 -9.00 -22.76
N PRO A 62 9.02 -7.94 -22.31
CA PRO A 62 8.48 -6.94 -23.22
C PRO A 62 9.57 -6.08 -23.83
N THR A 63 9.38 -5.71 -25.10
CA THR A 63 10.24 -4.72 -25.78
C THR A 63 10.21 -3.38 -25.04
N PRO A 64 11.37 -2.73 -24.81
CA PRO A 64 11.44 -1.44 -24.15
C PRO A 64 10.96 -0.31 -25.07
N THR A 65 9.68 0.04 -24.98
CA THR A 65 9.12 1.23 -25.65
C THR A 65 9.24 2.47 -24.75
N PRO A 66 9.24 3.70 -25.29
CA PRO A 66 9.30 4.92 -24.49
C PRO A 66 8.23 5.02 -23.39
N GLU A 67 7.02 4.55 -23.67
CA GLU A 67 5.90 4.53 -22.72
C GLU A 67 6.19 3.54 -21.58
N ARG A 68 6.74 2.36 -21.90
CA ARG A 68 7.13 1.36 -20.90
C ARG A 68 8.30 1.82 -20.05
N ILE A 69 9.26 2.52 -20.63
CA ILE A 69 10.40 3.12 -19.90
C ILE A 69 9.88 4.18 -18.94
N THR A 70 9.01 5.09 -19.41
CA THR A 70 8.39 6.12 -18.56
C THR A 70 7.60 5.50 -17.40
N ARG A 71 6.79 4.48 -17.70
CA ARG A 71 6.05 3.73 -16.67
C ARG A 71 6.99 3.01 -15.70
N GLY A 72 8.05 2.40 -16.21
CA GLY A 72 9.07 1.71 -15.43
C GLY A 72 9.78 2.65 -14.47
N ALA A 73 10.10 3.87 -14.89
CA ALA A 73 10.70 4.91 -14.05
C ALA A 73 9.77 5.27 -12.87
N ALA A 74 8.47 5.47 -13.13
CA ALA A 74 7.50 5.75 -12.07
C ALA A 74 7.37 4.58 -11.08
N LEU A 75 7.33 3.34 -11.58
CA LEU A 75 7.27 2.15 -10.73
C LEU A 75 8.56 1.96 -9.90
N PHE A 76 9.72 2.27 -10.47
CA PHE A 76 10.99 2.23 -9.76
C PHE A 76 11.04 3.25 -8.62
N GLU A 77 10.52 4.47 -8.86
CA GLU A 77 10.42 5.49 -7.82
C GLU A 77 9.55 5.01 -6.65
N ILE A 78 8.38 4.43 -6.94
CA ILE A 78 7.41 3.98 -5.92
C ILE A 78 7.92 2.77 -5.12
N ASN A 79 8.52 1.77 -5.79
CA ASN A 79 8.75 0.46 -5.16
C ASN A 79 10.22 0.21 -4.83
N CYS A 80 11.16 0.79 -5.57
CA CYS A 80 12.57 0.39 -5.52
C CYS A 80 13.46 1.48 -4.89
N SER A 81 13.15 2.75 -5.17
CA SER A 81 14.04 3.88 -4.87
C SER A 81 14.27 4.11 -3.37
N HIS A 82 13.32 3.69 -2.53
CA HIS A 82 13.44 3.80 -1.07
C HIS A 82 14.64 3.02 -0.51
N CYS A 83 14.98 1.88 -1.14
CA CYS A 83 16.13 1.06 -0.76
C CYS A 83 17.30 1.27 -1.73
N HIS A 84 17.07 1.19 -3.05
CA HIS A 84 18.13 1.26 -4.06
C HIS A 84 18.57 2.69 -4.43
N GLY A 85 17.90 3.71 -3.93
CA GLY A 85 18.15 5.11 -4.28
C GLY A 85 17.53 5.52 -5.62
N LYS A 86 17.24 6.82 -5.81
CA LYS A 86 16.61 7.36 -7.03
C LYS A 86 17.37 7.02 -8.32
N VAL A 87 18.68 6.87 -8.19
CA VAL A 87 19.57 6.60 -9.31
C VAL A 87 20.17 5.18 -9.24
N GLY A 88 19.69 4.32 -8.33
CA GLY A 88 20.10 2.92 -8.28
C GLY A 88 21.50 2.67 -7.71
N LEU A 89 22.04 3.55 -6.86
CA LEU A 89 23.38 3.36 -6.29
C LEU A 89 23.38 2.48 -5.02
N GLY A 90 22.22 2.04 -4.54
CA GLY A 90 22.09 1.31 -3.27
C GLY A 90 22.08 2.22 -2.04
N ASP A 91 21.91 3.52 -2.24
CA ASP A 91 22.07 4.57 -1.23
C ASP A 91 20.74 5.16 -0.75
N GLY A 92 19.63 4.46 -1.01
CA GLY A 92 18.28 4.88 -0.61
C GLY A 92 18.15 5.05 0.91
N PRO A 93 17.24 5.91 1.39
CA PRO A 93 17.11 6.25 2.80
C PRO A 93 16.89 5.01 3.69
N VAL A 94 16.18 3.99 3.20
CA VAL A 94 15.96 2.74 3.93
C VAL A 94 17.16 1.80 3.79
N GLY A 95 17.78 1.74 2.61
CA GLY A 95 18.87 0.81 2.30
C GLY A 95 20.07 0.95 3.23
N ARG A 96 20.34 2.16 3.73
CA ARG A 96 21.43 2.47 4.68
C ARG A 96 21.25 1.84 6.06
N HIS A 97 20.04 1.40 6.40
CA HIS A 97 19.72 0.80 7.69
C HIS A 97 19.59 -0.73 7.62
N LEU A 98 19.74 -1.32 6.44
CA LEU A 98 19.73 -2.78 6.28
C LEU A 98 21.10 -3.36 6.69
N VAL A 99 21.08 -4.55 7.31
CA VAL A 99 22.29 -5.31 7.68
C VAL A 99 23.17 -5.55 6.44
N LEU A 100 22.53 -5.84 5.30
CA LEU A 100 23.17 -5.90 4.00
C LEU A 100 22.57 -4.79 3.12
N PRO A 101 23.35 -3.75 2.77
CA PRO A 101 22.84 -2.68 1.93
C PRO A 101 22.58 -3.20 0.51
N PRO A 102 21.62 -2.62 -0.23
CA PRO A 102 21.34 -3.02 -1.59
C PRO A 102 22.56 -2.81 -2.50
N PHE A 103 22.76 -3.73 -3.46
CA PHE A 103 23.83 -3.59 -4.44
C PHE A 103 23.66 -2.34 -5.30
N ASN A 104 24.78 -1.74 -5.69
CA ASN A 104 24.80 -0.69 -6.71
C ASN A 104 24.35 -1.29 -8.06
N LEU A 105 23.19 -0.84 -8.53
CA LEU A 105 22.59 -1.31 -9.77
C LEU A 105 23.40 -0.88 -10.99
N ARG A 106 24.21 0.17 -10.90
CA ARG A 106 25.09 0.64 -11.98
C ARG A 106 26.44 -0.06 -12.05
N ALA A 107 26.76 -0.92 -11.08
CA ALA A 107 27.98 -1.69 -11.15
C ALA A 107 27.94 -2.64 -12.36
N ASP A 108 29.07 -2.77 -13.05
CA ASP A 108 29.26 -3.67 -14.20
C ASP A 108 28.71 -5.10 -13.97
N PRO A 109 29.00 -5.79 -12.84
CA PRO A 109 28.44 -7.12 -12.59
C PRO A 109 26.91 -7.13 -12.49
N THR A 110 26.30 -6.04 -12.02
CA THR A 110 24.84 -5.93 -11.93
C THR A 110 24.20 -5.65 -13.28
N GLN A 111 24.83 -4.78 -14.09
CA GLN A 111 24.35 -4.40 -15.42
C GLN A 111 24.46 -5.54 -16.45
N ARG A 112 25.39 -6.47 -16.26
CA ARG A 112 25.54 -7.65 -17.12
C ARG A 112 24.52 -8.77 -16.86
N ARG A 113 23.68 -8.62 -15.85
CA ARG A 113 22.65 -9.63 -15.57
C ARG A 113 21.64 -9.69 -16.72
N PRO A 114 21.22 -10.90 -17.13
CA PRO A 114 20.13 -11.04 -18.08
C PRO A 114 18.84 -10.50 -17.47
N ALA A 115 17.97 -9.94 -18.31
CA ALA A 115 16.76 -9.27 -17.85
C ALA A 115 15.75 -10.26 -17.24
N GLU A 116 15.83 -11.53 -17.60
CA GLU A 116 15.05 -12.63 -17.00
C GLU A 116 15.46 -12.86 -15.54
N GLU A 117 16.76 -12.82 -15.23
CA GLU A 117 17.23 -12.93 -13.84
C GLU A 117 16.75 -11.72 -13.02
N ILE A 118 16.78 -10.51 -13.60
CA ILE A 118 16.25 -9.32 -12.94
C ILE A 118 14.75 -9.45 -12.67
N TYR A 119 13.99 -9.96 -13.64
CA TYR A 119 12.55 -10.19 -13.49
C TYR A 119 12.23 -11.19 -12.38
N THR A 120 12.97 -12.30 -12.30
CA THR A 120 12.85 -13.28 -11.20
C THR A 120 13.18 -12.65 -9.85
N ILE A 121 14.29 -11.90 -9.75
CA ILE A 121 14.66 -11.20 -8.49
C ILE A 121 13.56 -10.26 -8.03
N VAL A 122 12.92 -9.52 -8.95
CA VAL A 122 11.81 -8.60 -8.62
C VAL A 122 10.51 -9.34 -8.24
N THR A 123 10.33 -10.57 -8.73
CA THR A 123 9.10 -11.34 -8.51
C THR A 123 9.16 -12.19 -7.25
N ASP A 124 10.31 -12.82 -7.00
CA ASP A 124 10.50 -13.82 -5.94
C ASP A 124 11.43 -13.33 -4.81
N GLY A 125 12.01 -12.13 -4.95
CA GLY A 125 13.01 -11.61 -4.03
C GLY A 125 14.40 -12.24 -4.20
N ARG A 126 15.38 -11.74 -3.43
CA ARG A 126 16.73 -12.35 -3.35
C ARG A 126 17.48 -11.94 -2.09
N VAL A 127 18.01 -12.92 -1.36
CA VAL A 127 18.72 -12.75 -0.07
C VAL A 127 17.85 -12.03 0.97
N VAL A 128 17.96 -10.71 1.10
CA VAL A 128 17.20 -9.87 2.03
C VAL A 128 16.17 -8.98 1.31
N MET A 129 16.22 -8.93 -0.02
CA MET A 129 15.21 -8.24 -0.82
C MET A 129 13.96 -9.14 -0.86
N PRO A 130 12.80 -8.65 -0.43
CA PRO A 130 11.56 -9.40 -0.43
C PRO A 130 11.04 -9.64 -1.85
#